data_AF-A0A6P7FIQ6-F1
#
_entry.id   AF-A0A6P7FIQ6-F1
#
_cell.length_a   1.000
_cell.length_b   1.000
_cell.length_c   1.000
_cell.angle_alpha   90.00
_cell.angle_beta   90.00
_cell.angle_gamma   90.00
#
_symmetry.space_group_name_H-M   'P 1'
#
loop_
_entity.id
_entity.type
_entity.pdbx_description
1 polymer ?
#
loop_
_entity_poly.entity_id
_entity_poly.type
_entity_poly.pdbx_seq_one_letter_code
_entity_poly.pdbx_strand_id
1 'polypeptide(L)'
;MSSQCKPKLSDLRLTELRTELENRELDAAGKKADLVVRLKIALQEEGHDPETYVFEDRQTALISSISSEISQVSTDITSLEKKVSGEISQVSSDVLKVSTD
;
A
#
# COMPACT_ATOMS: atom_id res chain seq x y z
N MET A 1 -0.57 -12.34 13.22
CA MET A 1 -0.86 -12.89 11.88
C MET A 1 -2.17 -12.26 11.42
N SER A 2 -2.11 -11.17 10.67
CA SER A 2 -3.30 -10.55 10.08
C SER A 2 -3.70 -11.36 8.86
N SER A 3 -4.71 -12.21 9.00
CA SER A 3 -5.38 -12.85 7.89
C SER A 3 -6.09 -11.77 7.07
N GLN A 4 -5.39 -11.16 6.11
CA GLN A 4 -6.03 -10.32 5.11
C GLN A 4 -6.84 -11.25 4.20
N CYS A 5 -8.10 -11.45 4.57
CA CYS A 5 -9.10 -12.03 3.68
C CYS A 5 -9.25 -11.07 2.50
N LYS A 6 -8.54 -11.36 1.43
CA LYS A 6 -8.64 -10.62 0.19
C LYS A 6 -10.04 -10.87 -0.41
N PRO A 7 -10.74 -9.82 -0.87
CA PRO A 7 -12.15 -9.93 -1.27
C PRO A 7 -12.32 -10.81 -2.51
N LYS A 8 -13.35 -11.66 -2.48
CA LYS A 8 -13.81 -12.39 -3.66
C LYS A 8 -14.84 -11.58 -4.44
N LEU A 9 -15.20 -12.04 -5.63
CA LEU A 9 -16.16 -11.38 -6.51
C LEU A 9 -17.53 -11.12 -5.85
N SER A 10 -17.97 -12.02 -4.96
CA SER A 10 -19.19 -11.86 -4.16
C SER A 10 -19.13 -10.72 -3.15
N ASP A 11 -17.93 -10.42 -2.66
CA ASP A 11 -17.68 -9.49 -1.56
C ASP A 11 -17.51 -8.05 -2.09
N LEU A 12 -17.26 -7.91 -3.40
CA LEU A 12 -17.09 -6.62 -4.05
C LEU A 12 -18.37 -5.76 -3.99
N ARG A 13 -18.17 -4.49 -3.69
CA ARG A 13 -19.18 -3.42 -3.75
C ARG A 13 -19.39 -2.99 -5.20
N LEU A 14 -20.50 -2.30 -5.47
CA LEU A 14 -20.81 -1.82 -6.82
C LEU A 14 -19.68 -0.93 -7.38
N THR A 15 -19.12 -0.04 -6.56
CA THR A 15 -18.00 0.82 -6.96
C THR A 15 -16.77 0.02 -7.34
N GLU A 16 -16.43 -1.01 -6.56
CA GLU A 16 -15.27 -1.88 -6.81
C GLU A 16 -15.47 -2.69 -8.08
N LEU A 17 -16.67 -3.24 -8.30
CA LEU A 17 -17.02 -3.92 -9.55
C LEU A 17 -16.88 -3.01 -10.77
N ARG A 18 -17.27 -1.73 -10.65
CA ARG A 18 -17.12 -0.74 -11.73
C ARG A 18 -15.65 -0.46 -12.01
N THR A 19 -14.88 -0.17 -10.98
CA THR A 19 -13.44 0.07 -11.12
C THR A 19 -12.73 -1.12 -11.77
N GLU A 20 -13.10 -2.34 -11.39
CA GLU A 20 -12.46 -3.54 -11.92
C GLU A 20 -12.80 -3.83 -13.40
N LEU A 21 -14.00 -3.42 -13.84
CA LEU A 21 -14.40 -3.41 -15.24
C LEU A 21 -13.71 -2.28 -16.02
N GLU A 22 -13.62 -1.08 -15.45
CA GLU A 22 -12.92 0.07 -16.05
C GLU A 22 -11.43 -0.22 -16.26
N ASN A 23 -10.78 -0.88 -15.28
CA ASN A 23 -9.38 -1.32 -15.39
C ASN A 23 -9.14 -2.30 -16.53
N ARG A 24 -10.20 -3.00 -16.98
CA ARG A 24 -10.21 -3.92 -18.12
C ARG A 24 -10.75 -3.29 -19.41
N GLU A 25 -11.02 -1.99 -19.39
CA GLU A 25 -11.65 -1.27 -20.50
C GLU A 25 -13.03 -1.83 -20.89
N LEU A 26 -13.75 -2.40 -19.92
CA LEU A 26 -15.10 -2.96 -20.09
C LEU A 26 -16.18 -1.96 -19.64
N ASP A 27 -17.39 -2.12 -20.17
CA ASP A 27 -18.54 -1.32 -19.75
C ASP A 27 -18.83 -1.49 -18.24
N ALA A 28 -18.86 -0.37 -17.51
CA ALA A 28 -19.13 -0.31 -16.07
C ALA A 28 -20.55 0.23 -15.75
N ALA A 29 -21.38 0.47 -16.77
CA ALA A 29 -22.77 0.83 -16.58
C ALA A 29 -23.66 -0.41 -16.32
N GLY A 30 -24.78 -0.18 -15.62
CA GLY A 30 -25.78 -1.22 -15.32
C GLY A 30 -25.95 -1.52 -13.83
N LYS A 31 -26.70 -2.58 -13.53
CA LYS A 31 -26.99 -3.04 -12.17
C LYS A 31 -25.88 -3.97 -11.67
N LYS A 32 -25.77 -4.16 -10.36
CA LYS A 32 -24.72 -5.00 -9.74
C LYS A 32 -24.62 -6.40 -10.37
N ALA A 33 -25.77 -7.04 -10.63
CA ALA A 33 -25.81 -8.38 -11.22
C ALA A 33 -25.17 -8.42 -12.62
N ASP A 34 -25.44 -7.41 -13.45
CA ASP A 34 -24.88 -7.31 -14.80
C ASP A 34 -23.36 -7.15 -14.75
N LEU A 35 -22.87 -6.28 -13.85
CA LEU A 35 -21.43 -6.07 -13.65
C LEU A 35 -20.72 -7.34 -13.15
N VAL A 36 -21.34 -8.05 -12.20
CA VAL A 36 -20.86 -9.34 -11.69
C VAL A 36 -20.71 -10.36 -12.81
N VAL A 37 -21.74 -10.51 -13.66
CA VAL A 37 -21.70 -11.45 -14.80
C VAL A 37 -20.60 -11.07 -15.78
N ARG A 38 -20.49 -9.79 -16.13
CA ARG A 38 -19.48 -9.28 -17.07
C ARG A 38 -18.07 -9.52 -16.56
N LEU A 39 -17.83 -9.28 -15.26
CA LEU A 39 -16.53 -9.53 -14.64
C LEU A 39 -16.22 -11.04 -14.53
N LYS A 40 -17.23 -11.88 -14.26
CA LYS A 40 -17.05 -13.35 -14.29
C LYS A 40 -16.60 -13.84 -15.66
N ILE A 41 -17.20 -13.34 -16.74
CA ILE A 41 -16.82 -13.68 -18.11
C ILE A 41 -15.38 -13.25 -18.40
N ALA A 42 -15.04 -11.99 -18.08
CA ALA A 42 -13.70 -11.45 -18.30
C ALA A 42 -12.62 -12.26 -17.56
N LEU A 43 -12.88 -12.63 -16.30
CA LEU A 43 -11.96 -13.49 -15.54
C LEU A 43 -11.77 -14.86 -16.21
N GLN A 44 -12.84 -15.48 -16.71
CA GLN A 44 -12.74 -16.76 -17.42
C GLN A 44 -11.96 -16.64 -18.74
N GLU A 45 -12.14 -15.54 -19.47
CA GLU A 45 -11.38 -15.24 -20.70
C GLU A 45 -9.88 -15.00 -20.41
N GLU A 46 -9.57 -14.42 -19.25
CA GLU A 46 -8.20 -14.27 -18.72
C GLU A 46 -7.60 -15.60 -18.21
N GLY A 47 -8.40 -16.67 -18.12
CA GLY A 47 -7.99 -17.97 -17.59
C GLY A 47 -8.05 -18.09 -16.06
N HIS A 48 -8.75 -17.17 -15.40
CA HIS A 48 -9.01 -17.19 -13.96
C HIS A 48 -10.36 -17.82 -13.63
N ASP A 49 -10.44 -18.49 -12.48
CA ASP A 49 -11.70 -19.00 -11.95
C ASP A 49 -12.41 -17.92 -11.11
N PRO A 50 -13.60 -17.44 -11.50
CA PRO A 50 -14.28 -16.35 -10.81
C PRO A 50 -14.69 -16.62 -9.36
N GLU A 51 -14.79 -17.89 -8.94
CA GLU A 51 -15.19 -18.26 -7.58
C GLU A 51 -14.00 -18.34 -6.60
N THR A 52 -12.79 -18.49 -7.15
CA THR A 52 -11.53 -18.55 -6.40
C THR A 52 -10.62 -17.37 -6.65
N TYR A 53 -10.90 -16.54 -7.66
CA TYR A 53 -10.16 -15.33 -7.93
C TYR A 53 -10.29 -14.34 -6.78
N VAL A 54 -9.15 -13.72 -6.47
CA VAL A 54 -8.97 -12.88 -5.32
C VAL A 54 -8.57 -11.49 -5.80
N PHE A 55 -9.36 -10.48 -5.45
CA PHE A 55 -9.07 -9.11 -5.83
C PHE A 55 -8.10 -8.48 -4.84
N GLU A 56 -7.20 -7.66 -5.36
CA GLU A 56 -6.36 -6.81 -4.54
C GLU A 56 -7.20 -5.66 -4.00
N ASP A 57 -7.40 -5.63 -2.69
CA ASP A 57 -7.99 -4.47 -2.04
C ASP A 57 -7.00 -3.30 -2.15
N ARG A 58 -7.36 -2.30 -2.96
CA ARG A 58 -6.56 -1.08 -3.16
C ARG A 58 -6.26 -0.40 -1.82
N GLN A 59 -7.15 -0.46 -0.83
CA GLN A 59 -6.88 0.11 0.49
C GLN A 59 -5.75 -0.66 1.19
N THR A 60 -5.79 -1.99 1.13
CA THR A 60 -4.73 -2.84 1.67
C THR A 60 -3.38 -2.60 1.00
N ALA A 61 -3.35 -2.46 -0.33
CA ALA A 61 -2.11 -2.15 -1.06
C ALA A 61 -1.54 -0.77 -0.66
N LEU A 62 -2.39 0.25 -0.53
CA LEU A 62 -1.99 1.58 -0.07
C LEU A 62 -1.48 1.55 1.37
N ILE A 63 -2.16 0.84 2.28
CA ILE A 63 -1.73 0.67 3.67
C ILE A 63 -0.35 0.01 3.72
N SER A 64 -0.09 -1.01 2.88
CA SER A 64 1.22 -1.66 2.80
C SER A 64 2.31 -0.69 2.32
N SER A 65 2.03 0.11 1.29
CA SER A 65 2.99 1.10 0.77
C SER A 65 3.31 2.16 1.84
N ILE A 66 2.29 2.73 2.46
CA ILE A 66 2.43 3.71 3.54
C ILE A 66 3.21 3.11 4.71
N SER A 67 2.95 1.86 5.08
CA SER A 67 3.68 1.18 6.15
C SER A 67 5.17 1.02 5.84
N SER A 68 5.51 0.73 4.58
CA SER A 68 6.90 0.65 4.11
C SER A 68 7.58 2.02 4.16
N GLU A 69 6.91 3.07 3.69
CA GLU A 69 7.41 4.45 3.72
C GLU A 69 7.65 4.94 5.15
N ILE A 70 6.71 4.70 6.07
CA ILE A 70 6.86 5.04 7.50
C ILE A 70 8.06 4.33 8.11
N SER A 71 8.26 3.05 7.78
CA SER A 71 9.40 2.27 8.28
C SER A 71 10.73 2.85 7.79
N GLN A 72 10.81 3.23 6.51
CA GLN A 72 12.00 3.88 5.95
C GLN A 72 12.28 5.22 6.64
N VAL A 73 11.26 6.07 6.77
CA VAL A 73 11.38 7.37 7.45
C VAL A 73 11.85 7.19 8.90
N SER A 74 11.36 6.17 9.61
CA SER A 74 11.83 5.85 10.96
C SER A 74 13.33 5.52 10.98
N THR A 75 13.83 4.72 10.03
CA THR A 75 15.26 4.41 9.95
C THR A 75 16.11 5.64 9.63
N ASP A 76 15.62 6.53 8.76
CA ASP A 76 16.32 7.75 8.38
C ASP A 76 16.42 8.72 9.56
N ILE A 77 15.33 8.89 10.33
CA ILE A 77 15.30 9.71 11.55
C ILE A 77 16.34 9.21 12.55
N THR A 78 16.40 7.90 12.84
CA THR A 78 17.38 7.36 13.80
C THR A 78 18.83 7.55 13.34
N SER A 79 19.08 7.51 12.03
CA SER A 79 20.41 7.76 11.46
C SER A 79 20.82 9.22 11.59
N LEU A 80 19.88 10.14 11.36
CA LEU A 80 20.06 11.58 11.56
C LEU A 80 20.33 11.92 13.03
N GLU A 81 19.57 11.35 13.97
CA GLU A 81 19.76 11.54 15.41
C GLU A 81 21.17 11.14 15.86
N LYS A 82 21.67 9.99 15.39
CA LYS A 82 23.04 9.55 15.68
C LYS A 82 24.09 10.51 15.12
N LYS A 83 23.91 10.98 13.88
CA LYS A 83 24.83 11.94 13.25
C LYS A 83 24.88 13.26 14.03
N VAL A 84 23.73 13.81 14.38
CA VAL A 84 23.62 15.07 15.13
C VAL A 84 24.23 14.94 16.52
N SER A 85 23.97 13.84 17.22
CA SER A 85 24.57 13.57 18.54
C SER A 85 26.11 13.52 18.48
N GLY A 86 26.66 12.92 17.41
CA GLY A 86 28.10 12.92 17.16
C GLY A 86 28.68 14.31 16.91
N GLU A 87 28.03 15.11 16.05
CA GLU A 87 28.46 16.48 15.75
C GLU A 87 28.41 17.39 16.99
N ILE A 88 27.35 17.30 17.81
CA ILE A 88 27.26 18.07 19.06
C ILE A 88 28.37 17.67 20.03
N SER A 89 28.67 16.38 20.15
CA SER A 89 29.75 15.89 21.02
C SER A 89 31.11 16.41 20.56
N GLN A 90 31.36 16.41 19.25
CA GLN A 90 32.58 16.95 18.66
C GLN A 90 32.71 18.45 18.94
N VAL A 91 31.68 19.24 18.60
CA VAL A 91 31.65 20.70 18.82
C VAL A 91 31.84 21.04 20.30
N SER A 92 31.21 20.30 21.21
CA SER A 92 31.37 20.50 22.64
C SER A 92 32.82 20.28 23.10
N SER A 93 33.52 19.30 22.51
CA SER A 93 34.92 19.04 22.83
C SER A 93 35.85 20.15 22.32
N ASP A 94 35.55 20.72 21.14
CA ASP A 94 36.37 21.76 20.53
C ASP A 94 36.23 23.11 21.27
N VAL A 95 35.04 23.44 21.77
CA VAL A 95 34.80 24.65 22.62
C VAL A 95 35.52 24.57 23.97
N LEU A 96 35.65 23.38 24.56
CA LEU A 96 36.39 23.22 25.82
C LEU A 96 37.89 23.47 25.63
N LYS A 97 38.45 22.97 24.52
CA LYS A 97 39.87 23.16 24.19
C LYS A 97 40.25 24.63 23.98
N VAL A 98 39.37 25.43 23.37
CA VAL A 98 39.65 26.86 23.14
C VAL A 98 39.58 27.71 24.42
N SER A 99 38.90 27.24 25.47
CA SER A 99 38.75 28.00 26.73
C SER A 99 39.89 27.79 27.73
N THR A 100 40.86 26.92 27.42
CA THR A 100 41.98 26.57 28.31
C THR A 100 43.34 27.12 27.85
N ASP A 101 43.37 27.88 26.75
CA ASP A 101 44.52 28.62 26.21
C ASP A 101 44.31 30.13 26.41
#